data_AF-H5Y4J5-F1
#
_entry.id   AF-H5Y4J5-F1
#
_cell.length_a   1.000
_cell.length_b   1.000
_cell.length_c   1.000
_cell.angle_alpha   90.00
_cell.angle_beta   90.00
_cell.angle_gamma   90.00
#
_symmetry.space_group_name_H-M   'P 1'
#
loop_
_entity.id
_entity.type
_entity.pdbx_description
1 polymer ?
#
loop_
_entity_poly.entity_id
_entity_poly.type
_entity_poly.pdbx_seq_one_letter_code
_entity_poly.pdbx_strand_id
1 'polypeptide(L)'
;MTWKELYELRNTLDLEARDILTHLEDGDTEYVKNKVSENVTIYGDKLIYKKTTNQDFIIPKYPENKYILRQRAYMFTNDKKDEFLSIYEIMSGGFQAKRQNTLNFYYIYKEGEWLLDYLSEDE
;
A
#
# COMPACT_ATOMS: atom_id res chain seq x y z
N MET A 1 1.82 -22.51 4.27
CA MET A 1 2.80 -21.45 4.04
C MET A 1 3.93 -21.54 5.04
N THR A 2 5.17 -21.61 4.55
CA THR A 2 6.44 -21.62 5.28
C THR A 2 6.94 -20.19 5.53
N TRP A 3 7.96 -20.03 6.38
CA TRP A 3 8.61 -18.74 6.60
C TRP A 3 9.24 -18.16 5.33
N LYS A 4 9.77 -19.01 4.45
CA LYS A 4 10.36 -18.60 3.18
C LYS A 4 9.30 -18.01 2.25
N GLU A 5 8.19 -18.72 2.07
CA GLU A 5 7.07 -18.26 1.23
C GLU A 5 6.47 -16.94 1.75
N LEU A 6 6.36 -16.77 3.08
CA LEU A 6 5.92 -15.51 3.68
C LEU A 6 6.89 -14.36 3.38
N TYR A 7 8.20 -14.60 3.48
CA TYR A 7 9.22 -13.59 3.20
C TYR A 7 9.25 -13.20 1.71
N GLU A 8 9.08 -14.18 0.82
CA GLU A 8 8.96 -13.93 -0.62
C GLU A 8 7.71 -13.12 -0.94
N LEU A 9 6.55 -13.48 -0.38
CA LEU A 9 5.32 -12.70 -0.52
C LEU A 9 5.51 -11.26 -0.03
N ARG A 10 6.12 -11.09 1.15
CA ARG A 10 6.46 -9.77 1.70
C ARG A 10 7.29 -8.95 0.73
N ASN A 11 8.28 -9.54 0.06
CA ASN A 11 9.15 -8.81 -0.87
C ASN A 11 8.37 -8.39 -2.12
N THR A 12 7.54 -9.29 -2.64
CA THR A 12 6.67 -8.99 -3.79
C THR A 12 5.73 -7.82 -3.47
N LEU A 13 5.05 -7.86 -2.32
CA LEU A 13 4.11 -6.81 -1.92
C LEU A 13 4.80 -5.50 -1.49
N ASP A 14 6.07 -5.53 -1.08
CA ASP A 14 6.88 -4.32 -0.83
C ASP A 14 7.26 -3.59 -2.13
N LEU A 15 7.60 -4.35 -3.18
CA LEU A 15 7.80 -3.77 -4.51
C LEU A 15 6.49 -3.22 -5.07
N GLU A 16 5.41 -4.00 -4.99
CA GLU A 16 4.09 -3.58 -5.47
C GLU A 16 3.58 -2.32 -4.74
N ALA A 17 3.76 -2.21 -3.41
CA ALA A 17 3.39 -1.02 -2.66
C ALA A 17 4.11 0.25 -3.17
N ARG A 18 5.39 0.11 -3.53
CA ARG A 18 6.21 1.21 -4.07
C ARG A 18 5.74 1.58 -5.47
N ASP A 19 5.52 0.58 -6.33
CA ASP A 19 5.05 0.80 -7.70
C ASP A 19 3.68 1.48 -7.69
N ILE A 20 2.75 1.03 -6.84
CA ILE A 20 1.43 1.68 -6.70
C ILE A 20 1.56 3.16 -6.34
N LEU A 21 2.38 3.48 -5.33
CA LEU A 21 2.54 4.89 -4.90
C LEU A 21 3.20 5.74 -5.98
N THR A 22 4.26 5.23 -6.63
CA THR A 22 4.94 5.96 -7.72
C THR A 22 4.00 6.22 -8.90
N HIS A 23 3.24 5.21 -9.35
CA HIS A 23 2.33 5.39 -10.49
C HIS A 23 1.16 6.33 -10.16
N LEU A 24 0.65 6.30 -8.92
CA LEU A 24 -0.37 7.26 -8.50
C LEU A 24 0.19 8.71 -8.41
N GLU A 25 1.44 8.90 -8.00
CA GLU A 25 2.12 10.20 -8.01
C GLU A 25 2.32 10.76 -9.43
N ASP A 26 2.69 9.87 -10.36
CA ASP A 26 2.86 10.19 -11.78
C ASP A 26 1.53 10.34 -12.53
N GLY A 27 0.41 9.98 -11.90
CA GLY A 27 -0.92 10.01 -12.49
C GLY A 27 -1.22 8.86 -13.45
N ASP A 28 -0.36 7.82 -13.49
CA ASP A 28 -0.61 6.58 -14.22
C ASP A 28 -1.61 5.69 -13.45
N THR A 29 -2.88 5.99 -13.64
CA THR A 29 -3.97 5.23 -13.01
C THR A 29 -4.22 3.86 -13.66
N GLU A 30 -3.66 3.57 -14.84
CA GLU A 30 -3.93 2.31 -15.54
C GLU A 30 -3.20 1.15 -14.88
N TYR A 31 -1.92 1.34 -14.55
CA TYR A 31 -1.16 0.37 -13.76
C TYR A 31 -1.90 0.03 -12.46
N VAL A 32 -2.27 1.05 -11.71
CA VAL A 32 -2.83 0.90 -10.36
C VAL A 32 -4.20 0.23 -10.39
N LYS A 33 -5.02 0.49 -11.41
CA LYS A 33 -6.32 -0.19 -11.60
C LYS A 33 -6.19 -1.71 -11.70
N ASN A 34 -5.10 -2.21 -12.26
CA ASN A 34 -4.84 -3.65 -12.40
C ASN A 34 -4.28 -4.28 -11.11
N LYS A 35 -4.00 -3.47 -10.08
CA LYS A 35 -3.36 -3.91 -8.83
C LYS A 35 -4.24 -3.74 -7.60
N VAL A 36 -5.45 -3.19 -7.78
CA VAL A 36 -6.42 -2.96 -6.72
C VAL A 36 -7.63 -3.88 -6.87
N SER A 37 -8.31 -4.16 -5.76
CA SER A 37 -9.53 -4.95 -5.78
C SER A 37 -10.72 -4.15 -6.31
N GLU A 38 -11.85 -4.83 -6.53
CA GLU A 38 -13.12 -4.18 -6.89
C GLU A 38 -13.66 -3.18 -5.85
N ASN A 39 -13.09 -3.17 -4.63
CA ASN A 39 -13.48 -2.26 -3.56
C ASN A 39 -12.82 -0.88 -3.68
N VAL A 40 -11.81 -0.74 -4.54
CA VAL A 40 -11.06 0.50 -4.75
C VAL A 40 -11.47 1.15 -6.07
N THR A 41 -11.69 2.45 -6.04
CA THR A 41 -11.89 3.28 -7.23
C THR A 41 -10.78 4.31 -7.30
N ILE A 42 -10.18 4.51 -8.48
CA ILE A 42 -9.08 5.45 -8.68
C ILE A 42 -9.59 6.68 -9.40
N TYR A 43 -9.34 7.86 -8.83
CA TYR A 43 -9.71 9.15 -9.41
C TYR A 43 -8.56 10.14 -9.28
N GLY A 44 -7.77 10.31 -10.35
CA GLY A 44 -6.55 11.11 -10.31
C GLY A 44 -5.53 10.50 -9.35
N ASP A 45 -5.09 11.27 -8.36
CA ASP A 45 -4.17 10.88 -7.28
C ASP A 45 -4.87 10.32 -6.02
N LYS A 46 -6.15 9.96 -6.14
CA LYS A 46 -6.98 9.48 -5.04
C LYS A 46 -7.39 8.03 -5.20
N LEU A 47 -7.39 7.31 -4.08
CA LEU A 47 -8.01 6.01 -3.91
C LEU A 47 -9.29 6.18 -3.08
N ILE A 48 -10.42 5.69 -3.60
CA ILE A 48 -11.74 5.81 -2.97
C ILE A 48 -12.24 4.40 -2.66
N TYR A 49 -12.58 4.12 -1.40
CA TYR A 49 -12.95 2.77 -0.95
C TYR A 49 -14.46 2.60 -0.75
N LYS A 50 -15.01 1.50 -1.27
CA LYS A 50 -16.46 1.18 -1.18
C LYS A 50 -16.91 0.67 0.18
N LYS A 51 -16.05 -0.04 0.92
CA LYS A 51 -16.41 -0.77 2.16
C LYS A 51 -16.51 0.12 3.41
N THR A 52 -15.69 1.16 3.48
CA THR A 52 -15.56 2.06 4.62
C THR A 52 -16.09 3.43 4.21
N THR A 53 -17.42 3.59 4.19
CA THR A 53 -18.15 4.87 4.01
C THR A 53 -17.33 6.02 3.39
N ASN A 54 -17.15 6.01 2.06
CA ASN A 54 -16.54 7.10 1.27
C ASN A 54 -15.29 7.75 1.90
N GLN A 55 -14.36 6.95 2.42
CA GLN A 55 -13.05 7.46 2.76
C GLN A 55 -12.21 7.55 1.48
N ASP A 56 -11.82 8.77 1.14
CA ASP A 56 -10.82 9.04 0.11
C ASP A 56 -9.45 9.01 0.78
N PHE A 57 -8.54 8.19 0.26
CA PHE A 57 -7.12 8.33 0.53
C PHE A 57 -6.51 9.19 -0.58
N ILE A 58 -5.90 10.30 -0.18
CA ILE A 58 -5.14 11.17 -1.06
C ILE A 58 -3.68 10.89 -0.77
N ILE A 59 -2.88 10.61 -1.80
CA ILE A 59 -1.45 10.44 -1.58
C ILE A 59 -0.88 11.69 -0.93
N PRO A 60 -0.19 11.55 0.20
CA PRO A 60 0.49 12.68 0.80
C PRO A 60 1.55 13.21 -0.17
N LYS A 61 1.34 14.42 -0.70
CA LYS A 61 2.33 15.10 -1.54
C LYS A 61 3.43 15.64 -0.66
N TYR A 62 4.51 14.88 -0.53
CA TYR A 62 5.71 15.40 0.10
C TYR A 62 6.48 16.27 -0.89
N PRO A 63 7.00 17.44 -0.48
CA PRO A 63 7.80 18.28 -1.36
C PRO A 63 9.03 17.51 -1.85
N GLU A 64 9.07 17.29 -3.17
CA GLU A 64 10.15 16.72 -3.97
C GLU A 64 10.72 15.37 -3.47
N ASN A 65 10.22 14.24 -4.01
CA ASN A 65 10.93 12.95 -4.16
C ASN A 65 11.77 12.45 -2.96
N LYS A 66 11.31 12.68 -1.72
CA LYS A 66 12.13 12.44 -0.51
C LYS A 66 11.43 11.70 0.61
N TYR A 67 10.31 11.03 0.36
CA TYR A 67 9.83 10.08 1.35
C TYR A 67 10.48 8.71 1.14
N ILE A 68 10.98 8.15 2.23
CA ILE A 68 11.52 6.80 2.29
C ILE A 68 10.47 5.96 2.99
N LEU A 69 9.96 4.94 2.30
CA LEU A 69 9.12 3.92 2.90
C LEU A 69 10.01 2.90 3.61
N ARG A 70 9.87 2.83 4.94
CA ARG A 70 10.51 1.80 5.77
C ARG A 70 9.45 0.82 6.25
N GLN A 71 9.48 -0.42 5.76
CA GLN A 71 8.56 -1.44 6.25
C GLN A 71 8.88 -1.79 7.71
N ARG A 72 7.84 -1.85 8.55
CA ARG A 72 7.94 -2.08 10.00
C ARG A 72 7.39 -3.42 10.41
N ALA A 73 6.28 -3.81 9.81
CA ALA A 73 5.62 -5.07 10.11
C ALA A 73 4.91 -5.57 8.86
N TYR A 74 4.73 -6.88 8.83
CA TYR A 74 3.90 -7.55 7.85
C TYR A 74 3.32 -8.81 8.47
N MET A 75 2.07 -9.12 8.15
CA MET A 75 1.38 -10.29 8.70
C MET A 75 0.16 -10.65 7.87
N PHE A 76 -0.25 -11.91 7.95
CA PHE A 76 -1.62 -12.28 7.59
C PHE A 76 -2.56 -11.76 8.66
N THR A 77 -3.71 -11.23 8.25
CA THR A 77 -4.73 -10.72 9.18
C THR A 77 -5.77 -11.79 9.54
N ASN A 78 -5.73 -12.94 8.87
CA ASN A 78 -6.66 -14.03 9.11
C ASN A 78 -6.00 -15.42 8.99
N ASP A 79 -6.71 -16.45 9.47
CA ASP A 79 -6.20 -17.82 9.49
C ASP A 79 -6.12 -18.47 8.10
N LYS A 80 -6.96 -17.99 7.16
CA LYS A 80 -6.99 -18.46 5.78
C LYS A 80 -5.79 -18.01 4.97
N LYS A 81 -5.09 -16.96 5.43
CA LYS A 81 -3.91 -16.36 4.78
C LYS A 81 -4.20 -15.86 3.38
N ASP A 82 -5.43 -15.40 3.17
CA ASP A 82 -5.90 -14.71 1.96
C ASP A 82 -6.07 -13.20 2.20
N GLU A 83 -5.69 -12.69 3.37
CA GLU A 83 -5.59 -11.26 3.68
C GLU A 83 -4.23 -10.94 4.31
N PHE A 84 -3.57 -9.89 3.81
CA PHE A 84 -2.21 -9.52 4.20
C PHE A 84 -2.10 -8.03 4.49
N LEU A 85 -1.52 -7.71 5.64
CA LEU A 85 -1.22 -6.35 6.05
C LEU A 85 0.28 -6.09 5.96
N SER A 86 0.65 -4.98 5.33
CA SER A 86 2.00 -4.43 5.36
C SER A 86 1.99 -3.00 5.91
N ILE A 87 2.81 -2.75 6.92
CA ILE A 87 2.89 -1.46 7.61
C ILE A 87 4.22 -0.81 7.27
N TYR A 88 4.17 0.43 6.80
CA TYR A 88 5.31 1.25 6.46
C TYR A 88 5.34 2.51 7.30
N GLU A 89 6.52 2.97 7.69
CA GLU A 89 6.71 4.36 8.09
C GLU A 89 7.08 5.19 6.87
N ILE A 90 6.48 6.36 6.78
CA ILE A 90 6.91 7.40 5.88
C ILE A 90 7.95 8.25 6.60
N MET A 91 9.17 8.26 6.07
CA MET A 91 10.26 9.07 6.55
C MET A 91 10.52 10.20 5.55
N SER A 92 10.43 11.47 5.95
CA SER A 92 10.70 12.60 5.04
C SER A 92 11.81 13.51 5.57
N GLY A 93 12.60 14.13 4.67
CA GLY A 93 13.63 15.13 5.05
C GLY A 93 15.09 14.73 4.78
N GLY A 94 15.37 13.76 3.91
CA GLY A 94 16.74 13.41 3.50
C GLY A 94 17.61 12.88 4.65
N PHE A 95 18.84 13.40 4.83
CA PHE A 95 19.77 12.94 5.87
C PHE A 95 19.28 13.13 7.31
N GLN A 96 18.23 13.93 7.54
CA GLN A 96 17.58 14.11 8.84
C GLN A 96 16.14 13.57 8.80
N ALA A 97 15.89 12.49 8.05
CA ALA A 97 14.54 11.99 7.84
C ALA A 97 13.81 11.76 9.16
N LYS A 98 12.66 12.41 9.33
CA LYS A 98 11.78 12.25 10.48
C LYS A 98 10.60 11.37 10.08
N ARG A 99 10.17 10.49 11.01
CA ARG A 99 8.89 9.79 10.88
C ARG A 99 7.80 10.85 10.79
N GLN A 100 7.03 10.78 9.71
CA GLN A 100 5.81 11.55 9.57
C GLN A 100 4.70 10.66 10.14
N ASN A 101 4.23 9.72 9.33
CA ASN A 101 3.10 8.86 9.64
C ASN A 101 3.43 7.40 9.28
N THR A 102 2.47 6.52 9.49
CA THR A 102 2.47 5.14 9.04
C THR A 102 1.43 4.90 7.96
N LEU A 103 1.79 4.12 6.94
CA LEU A 103 0.89 3.63 5.91
C LEU A 103 0.63 2.14 6.12
N ASN A 104 -0.64 1.77 6.11
CA ASN A 104 -1.10 0.41 6.25
C ASN A 104 -1.70 -0.05 4.91
N PHE A 105 -1.00 -0.94 4.22
CA PHE A 105 -1.47 -1.55 2.99
C PHE A 105 -2.15 -2.88 3.32
N TYR A 106 -3.43 -2.98 3.00
CA TYR A 106 -4.23 -4.19 3.17
C TYR A 106 -4.46 -4.83 1.81
N TYR A 107 -3.96 -6.03 1.64
CA TYR A 107 -4.09 -6.83 0.43
C TYR A 107 -5.04 -8.00 0.66
N ILE A 108 -5.74 -8.40 -0.40
CA ILE A 108 -6.52 -9.64 -0.45
C ILE A 108 -5.99 -10.54 -1.57
N TYR A 109 -6.05 -11.85 -1.36
CA TYR A 109 -5.74 -12.84 -2.38
C TYR A 109 -7.04 -13.29 -3.05
N LYS A 110 -7.16 -13.01 -4.35
CA LYS A 110 -8.35 -13.34 -5.12
C LYS A 110 -7.95 -13.81 -6.51
N GLU A 111 -8.55 -14.91 -6.96
CA GLU A 111 -8.38 -15.44 -8.33
C GLU A 111 -6.91 -15.71 -8.73
N GLY A 112 -6.03 -15.97 -7.76
CA GLY A 112 -4.61 -16.26 -8.01
C GLY A 112 -3.68 -15.06 -7.83
N GLU A 113 -4.21 -13.89 -7.51
CA GLU A 113 -3.46 -12.64 -7.43
C GLU A 113 -3.67 -11.93 -6.10
N TRP A 114 -2.64 -11.21 -5.65
CA TRP A 114 -2.75 -10.30 -4.50
C TRP A 114 -3.09 -8.91 -4.99
N LEU A 115 -4.18 -8.36 -4.48
CA LEU A 115 -4.71 -7.06 -4.87
C LEU A 115 -4.80 -6.14 -3.65
N LEU A 116 -4.45 -4.87 -3.82
CA LEU A 116 -4.64 -3.84 -2.79
C LEU A 116 -6.15 -3.61 -2.58
N ASP A 117 -6.65 -3.89 -1.39
CA ASP A 117 -8.07 -3.71 -1.04
C ASP A 117 -8.31 -2.40 -0.29
N TYR A 118 -7.35 -1.97 0.50
CA TYR A 118 -7.45 -0.77 1.32
C TYR A 118 -6.07 -0.22 1.69
N LEU A 119 -5.93 1.10 1.69
CA LEU A 119 -4.75 1.81 2.19
C LEU A 119 -5.20 2.89 3.17
N SER A 120 -4.60 2.88 4.36
CA SER A 120 -4.86 3.88 5.40
C SER A 120 -3.57 4.52 5.91
N GLU A 121 -3.71 5.72 6.46
CA GLU A 121 -2.66 6.43 7.18
C GLU A 121 -3.00 6.49 8.67
N ASP A 122 -1.99 6.34 9.53
CA ASP A 122 -2.08 6.45 10.99
C ASP A 122 -0.87 7.23 11.54
N GLU A 123 -1.04 8.01 12.61
CA GLU A 123 0.00 8.91 13.19
C GLU A 123 0.99 8.20 14.15
#